data_AF-G3AH75-F1
#
_entry.id   AF-G3AH75-F1
#
_cell.length_a   1.000
_cell.length_b   1.000
_cell.length_c   1.000
_cell.angle_alpha   90.00
_cell.angle_beta   90.00
_cell.angle_gamma   90.00
#
_symmetry.space_group_name_H-M   'P 1'
#
loop_
_entity.id
_entity.type
_entity.pdbx_description
1 polymer ?
#
loop_
_entity_poly.entity_id
_entity_poly.type
_entity_poly.pdbx_seq_one_letter_code
_entity_poly.pdbx_strand_id
1 'polypeptide(L)'
;MLSIFILIFLFITTYVSALGISVSPVKYGQSKQMSSISNLHHCVTYETNVNDIIFVTVKTEEKLPSQILNLNIFDSDSNQLRNQKDIGQREIELIISHANNKYREVKSSKRGEAAKKTINICFDNVYTDMSWSFTPADYEVELFVDIKKDMKDTNYDLYRKYFSKSRKQTEKFTQENLDTNMEEVKQELNAIVEKLESSESILRDLMDQEYKLRDVNEEIYSGYTIISIVVLSFIVFSGLIQLIYFKCYLKKRKLL
;
A
#
# COMPACT_ATOMS: atom_id res chain seq x y z
N MET A 1 -28.98 -26.64 35.11
CA MET A 1 -27.56 -26.31 34.84
C MET A 1 -27.31 -26.10 33.34
N LEU A 2 -27.54 -27.10 32.46
CA LEU A 2 -27.31 -26.99 31.01
C LEU A 2 -28.07 -25.82 30.32
N SER A 3 -29.34 -25.59 30.66
CA SER A 3 -30.14 -24.47 30.10
C SER A 3 -29.62 -23.07 30.44
N ILE A 4 -28.95 -22.90 31.59
CA ILE A 4 -28.43 -21.60 32.02
C ILE A 4 -27.18 -21.25 31.22
N PHE A 5 -26.31 -22.23 30.95
CA PHE A 5 -25.13 -22.04 30.10
C PHE A 5 -25.49 -21.70 28.65
N ILE A 6 -26.54 -22.31 28.10
CA ILE A 6 -27.02 -22.00 26.74
C ILE A 6 -27.56 -20.57 26.65
N LEU A 7 -28.29 -20.11 27.67
CA LEU A 7 -28.83 -18.75 27.72
C LEU A 7 -27.73 -17.69 27.87
N ILE A 8 -26.70 -17.96 28.68
CA ILE A 8 -25.52 -17.10 28.81
C ILE A 8 -24.74 -17.04 27.50
N PHE A 9 -24.54 -18.19 26.84
CA PHE A 9 -23.84 -18.25 25.56
C PHE A 9 -24.58 -17.46 24.46
N LEU A 10 -25.91 -17.63 24.36
CA LEU A 10 -26.74 -16.85 23.42
C LEU A 10 -26.69 -15.34 23.71
N PHE A 11 -26.67 -14.96 24.99
CA PHE A 11 -26.56 -13.55 25.39
C PHE A 11 -25.19 -12.96 25.03
N ILE A 12 -24.09 -13.72 25.14
CA ILE A 12 -22.75 -13.27 24.74
C ILE A 12 -22.65 -13.12 23.22
N THR A 13 -23.26 -14.03 22.44
CA THR A 13 -23.22 -13.95 20.97
C THR A 13 -23.93 -12.72 20.39
N THR A 14 -24.88 -12.12 21.11
CA THR A 14 -25.52 -10.87 20.67
C THR A 14 -24.62 -9.63 20.80
N TYR A 15 -23.48 -9.72 21.49
CA TYR A 15 -22.52 -8.61 21.65
C TYR A 15 -21.33 -8.67 20.68
N VAL A 16 -21.16 -9.76 19.92
CA VAL A 16 -20.06 -9.89 18.96
C VAL A 16 -20.53 -9.33 17.62
N SER A 17 -20.31 -8.04 17.40
CA SER A 17 -20.74 -7.33 16.17
C SER A 17 -19.61 -7.09 15.17
N ALA A 18 -18.39 -7.56 15.45
CA ALA A 18 -17.21 -7.28 14.64
C ALA A 18 -16.33 -8.52 14.50
N LEU A 19 -15.71 -8.68 13.33
CA LEU A 19 -14.61 -9.61 13.12
C LEU A 19 -13.31 -8.84 13.36
N GLY A 20 -12.60 -9.19 14.43
CA GLY A 20 -11.22 -8.77 14.67
C GLY A 20 -10.26 -9.73 13.97
N ILE A 21 -9.27 -9.20 13.27
CA ILE A 21 -8.23 -9.96 12.56
C ILE A 21 -6.88 -9.43 13.02
N SER A 22 -6.02 -10.35 13.45
CA SER A 22 -4.62 -10.06 13.72
C SER A 22 -3.79 -10.33 12.46
N VAL A 23 -3.03 -9.32 12.00
CA VAL A 23 -2.30 -9.33 10.73
C VAL A 23 -0.80 -9.38 11.03
N SER A 24 -0.19 -10.53 10.80
CA SER A 24 1.23 -10.73 11.10
C SER A 24 2.17 -9.97 10.17
N PRO A 25 3.32 -9.50 10.67
CA PRO A 25 4.26 -8.69 9.92
C PRO A 25 5.00 -9.48 8.84
N VAL A 26 5.17 -8.83 7.70
CA VAL A 26 5.85 -9.34 6.51
C VAL A 26 7.00 -8.41 6.16
N LYS A 27 8.16 -8.98 5.83
CA LYS A 27 9.33 -8.20 5.47
C LYS A 27 9.15 -7.56 4.09
N TYR A 28 9.50 -6.28 3.97
CA TYR A 28 9.51 -5.59 2.68
C TYR A 28 10.33 -6.36 1.63
N GLY A 29 9.77 -6.50 0.42
CA GLY A 29 10.39 -7.24 -0.70
C GLY A 29 10.06 -8.74 -0.76
N GLN A 30 9.39 -9.31 0.24
CA GLN A 30 8.93 -10.71 0.19
C GLN A 30 7.53 -10.84 -0.43
N SER A 31 7.43 -10.60 -1.74
CA SER A 31 6.15 -10.60 -2.48
C SER A 31 5.33 -11.89 -2.37
N LYS A 32 5.99 -13.04 -2.16
CA LYS A 32 5.30 -14.33 -1.98
C LYS A 32 4.50 -14.44 -0.68
N GLN A 33 4.85 -13.66 0.34
CA GLN A 33 4.15 -13.63 1.62
C GLN A 33 3.06 -12.55 1.67
N MET A 34 3.02 -11.66 0.67
CA MET A 34 2.00 -10.62 0.54
C MET A 34 0.69 -11.21 -0.01
N SER A 35 -0.39 -10.48 0.24
CA SER A 35 -1.72 -10.84 -0.20
C SER A 35 -1.83 -10.89 -1.73
N SER A 36 -2.39 -11.99 -2.22
CA SER A 36 -2.66 -12.22 -3.64
C SER A 36 -3.71 -13.29 -3.80
N ILE A 37 -4.21 -13.53 -5.02
CA ILE A 37 -5.21 -14.58 -5.24
C ILE A 37 -4.68 -15.99 -4.91
N SER A 38 -3.36 -16.19 -4.97
CA SER A 38 -2.69 -17.44 -4.58
C SER A 38 -2.27 -17.46 -3.12
N ASN A 39 -2.37 -16.34 -2.39
CA ASN A 39 -2.01 -16.23 -0.98
C ASN A 39 -3.04 -15.36 -0.23
N LEU A 40 -4.06 -16.02 0.32
CA LEU A 40 -5.19 -15.39 1.02
C LEU A 40 -5.05 -15.39 2.56
N HIS A 41 -3.81 -15.50 3.08
CA HIS A 41 -3.56 -15.77 4.50
C HIS A 41 -4.12 -14.70 5.45
N HIS A 42 -4.13 -13.43 5.04
CA HIS A 42 -4.68 -12.31 5.80
C HIS A 42 -5.90 -11.69 5.10
N CYS A 43 -6.75 -12.54 4.52
CA CYS A 43 -7.91 -12.12 3.74
C CYS A 43 -9.21 -12.64 4.32
N VAL A 44 -10.27 -11.84 4.18
CA VAL A 44 -11.65 -12.27 4.39
C VAL A 44 -12.36 -12.28 3.04
N THR A 45 -12.97 -13.42 2.73
CA THR A 45 -13.68 -13.63 1.47
C THR A 45 -15.18 -13.55 1.70
N TYR A 46 -15.87 -12.77 0.87
CA TYR A 46 -17.34 -12.66 0.87
C TYR A 46 -17.90 -13.06 -0.49
N GLU A 47 -18.99 -13.84 -0.49
CA GLU A 47 -19.80 -14.10 -1.68
C GLU A 47 -20.73 -12.90 -1.94
N THR A 48 -20.77 -12.46 -3.19
CA THR A 48 -21.49 -11.26 -3.64
C THR A 48 -22.06 -11.49 -5.04
N ASN A 49 -23.04 -10.69 -5.44
CA ASN A 49 -23.57 -10.65 -6.80
C ASN A 49 -22.97 -9.48 -7.58
N VAL A 50 -23.03 -9.53 -8.91
CA VAL A 50 -22.50 -8.50 -9.82
C VAL A 50 -23.07 -7.10 -9.53
N ASN A 51 -24.31 -7.02 -9.05
CA ASN A 51 -24.98 -5.76 -8.78
C ASN A 51 -24.88 -5.30 -7.32
N ASP A 52 -24.27 -6.10 -6.44
CA ASP A 52 -24.19 -5.76 -5.04
C ASP A 52 -23.22 -4.59 -4.82
N ILE A 53 -23.60 -3.71 -3.89
CA ILE A 53 -22.76 -2.64 -3.39
C ILE A 53 -22.24 -3.07 -2.02
N ILE A 54 -20.92 -3.09 -1.88
CA ILE A 54 -20.25 -3.51 -0.66
C ILE A 54 -19.68 -2.29 0.04
N PHE A 55 -20.09 -2.10 1.29
CA PHE A 55 -19.54 -1.12 2.21
C PHE A 55 -18.53 -1.81 3.11
N VAL A 56 -17.31 -1.29 3.16
CA VAL A 56 -16.22 -1.83 3.96
C VAL A 56 -15.76 -0.73 4.90
N THR A 57 -15.89 -0.96 6.20
CA THR A 57 -15.30 -0.10 7.23
C THR A 57 -14.19 -0.87 7.91
N VAL A 58 -13.01 -0.27 7.98
CA VAL A 58 -11.85 -0.86 8.65
C VAL A 58 -11.44 0.09 9.77
N LYS A 59 -11.34 -0.45 10.99
CA LYS A 59 -10.79 0.27 12.13
C LYS A 59 -9.50 -0.39 12.58
N THR A 60 -8.55 0.46 12.95
CA THR A 60 -7.25 0.09 13.50
C THR A 60 -7.06 0.84 14.81
N GLU A 61 -6.51 0.18 15.82
CA GLU A 61 -6.34 0.78 17.15
C GLU A 61 -5.23 1.83 17.17
N GLU A 62 -4.07 1.48 16.61
CA GLU A 62 -2.89 2.34 16.61
C GLU A 62 -2.01 2.15 15.37
N LYS A 63 -1.24 3.19 15.04
CA LYS A 63 -0.20 3.11 14.04
C LYS A 63 1.08 2.58 14.66
N LEU A 64 1.56 1.46 14.16
CA LEU A 64 2.85 0.90 14.56
C LEU A 64 4.00 1.63 13.83
N PRO A 65 5.07 2.03 14.55
CA PRO A 65 6.23 2.66 13.94
C PRO A 65 6.98 1.66 13.05
N SER A 66 7.56 2.15 11.95
CA SER A 66 8.32 1.34 10.99
C SER A 66 7.55 0.17 10.34
N GLN A 67 6.22 0.16 10.48
CA GLN A 67 5.30 -0.80 9.87
C GLN A 67 4.18 -0.07 9.13
N ILE A 68 3.83 -0.58 7.96
CA ILE A 68 2.82 -0.02 7.08
C ILE A 68 1.77 -1.09 6.86
N LEU A 69 0.54 -0.82 7.31
CA LEU A 69 -0.60 -1.68 7.01
C LEU A 69 -1.22 -1.26 5.68
N ASN A 70 -1.26 -2.16 4.71
CA ASN A 70 -1.92 -1.95 3.41
C ASN A 70 -3.20 -2.78 3.32
N LEU A 71 -4.20 -2.25 2.62
CA LEU A 71 -5.46 -2.92 2.33
C LEU A 71 -5.57 -3.17 0.83
N ASN A 72 -5.77 -4.42 0.45
CA ASN A 72 -5.96 -4.84 -0.93
C ASN A 72 -7.31 -5.52 -1.07
N ILE A 73 -8.12 -5.07 -2.03
CA ILE A 73 -9.43 -5.65 -2.30
C ILE A 73 -9.50 -6.05 -3.77
N PHE A 74 -9.71 -7.34 -4.03
CA PHE A 74 -9.75 -7.90 -5.38
C PHE A 74 -10.84 -8.97 -5.50
N ASP A 75 -11.31 -9.18 -6.72
CA ASP A 75 -12.32 -10.20 -7.04
C ASP A 75 -11.70 -11.58 -7.36
N SER A 76 -12.57 -12.55 -7.64
CA SER A 76 -12.19 -13.91 -8.09
C SER A 76 -11.37 -13.95 -9.38
N ASP A 77 -11.43 -12.90 -10.18
CA ASP A 77 -10.73 -12.79 -11.47
C ASP A 77 -9.40 -12.04 -11.31
N SER A 78 -8.96 -11.79 -10.07
CA SER A 78 -7.78 -11.00 -9.73
C SER A 78 -7.86 -9.53 -10.19
N ASN A 79 -9.05 -9.00 -10.44
CA ASN A 79 -9.22 -7.57 -10.69
C ASN A 79 -9.11 -6.84 -9.36
N GLN A 80 -8.15 -5.91 -9.27
CA GLN A 80 -7.98 -5.06 -8.10
C GLN A 80 -9.09 -4.00 -8.07
N LEU A 81 -10.02 -4.13 -7.13
CA LEU A 81 -11.15 -3.22 -6.93
C LEU A 81 -10.70 -1.98 -6.15
N ARG A 82 -9.87 -2.18 -5.11
CA ARG A 82 -9.29 -1.11 -4.28
C ARG A 82 -7.90 -1.52 -3.77
N ASN A 83 -7.05 -0.53 -3.57
CA ASN A 83 -5.78 -0.66 -2.86
C ASN A 83 -5.55 0.64 -2.09
N GLN A 84 -5.35 0.53 -0.79
CA GLN A 84 -5.06 1.64 0.10
C GLN A 84 -3.78 1.33 0.86
N LYS A 85 -2.82 2.25 0.80
CA LYS A 85 -1.53 2.12 1.49
C LYS A 85 -1.57 2.87 2.81
N ASP A 86 -0.86 2.35 3.82
CA ASP A 86 -0.68 2.99 5.12
C ASP A 86 -2.01 3.36 5.82
N ILE A 87 -2.91 2.38 5.94
CA ILE A 87 -4.22 2.55 6.57
C ILE A 87 -4.18 2.52 8.11
N GLY A 88 -2.99 2.36 8.70
CA GLY A 88 -2.82 2.20 10.15
C GLY A 88 -3.14 3.44 10.98
N GLN A 89 -3.60 4.54 10.38
CA GLN A 89 -3.70 5.83 11.06
C GLN A 89 -5.11 6.25 11.47
N ARG A 90 -6.21 5.70 10.89
CA ARG A 90 -7.62 6.03 11.21
C ARG A 90 -8.60 4.97 10.70
N GLU A 91 -9.84 5.05 11.16
CA GLU A 91 -11.01 4.42 10.53
C GLU A 91 -11.11 4.83 9.05
N ILE A 92 -11.19 3.84 8.17
CA ILE A 92 -11.43 4.04 6.74
C ILE A 92 -12.77 3.43 6.35
N GLU A 93 -13.49 4.12 5.47
CA GLU A 93 -14.77 3.66 4.94
C GLU A 93 -14.67 3.66 3.42
N LEU A 94 -14.98 2.52 2.80
CA LEU A 94 -14.85 2.29 1.37
C LEU A 94 -16.15 1.76 0.80
N ILE A 95 -16.47 2.19 -0.42
CA ILE A 95 -17.58 1.68 -1.21
C ILE A 95 -17.01 0.99 -2.44
N ILE A 96 -17.47 -0.24 -2.68
CA ILE A 96 -16.95 -1.14 -3.69
C ILE A 96 -18.12 -1.76 -4.46
N SER A 97 -17.95 -1.94 -5.76
CA SER A 97 -18.88 -2.66 -6.61
C SER A 97 -18.10 -3.39 -7.70
N HIS A 98 -18.71 -4.42 -8.30
CA HIS A 98 -18.13 -5.18 -9.41
C HIS A 98 -18.14 -4.42 -10.75
N ALA A 99 -18.46 -3.12 -10.74
CA ALA A 99 -18.91 -2.34 -11.90
C ALA A 99 -17.90 -2.21 -13.06
N ASN A 100 -16.65 -2.61 -12.88
CA ASN A 100 -15.62 -2.53 -13.92
C ASN A 100 -15.74 -3.58 -15.04
N ASN A 101 -16.65 -4.57 -14.96
CA ASN A 101 -16.72 -5.64 -15.95
C ASN A 101 -17.89 -5.59 -16.95
N LYS A 102 -18.67 -4.49 -16.99
CA LYS A 102 -19.79 -4.33 -17.94
C LYS A 102 -19.39 -4.44 -19.42
N TYR A 103 -18.13 -4.14 -19.77
CA TYR A 103 -17.66 -4.25 -21.16
C TYR A 103 -17.23 -5.67 -21.58
N ARG A 104 -17.02 -6.61 -20.64
CA ARG A 104 -16.62 -8.00 -20.97
C ARG A 104 -17.75 -9.01 -20.87
N GLU A 105 -18.80 -8.73 -20.08
CA GLU A 105 -19.91 -9.68 -19.86
C GLU A 105 -20.94 -9.76 -21.01
N VAL A 106 -20.84 -8.91 -22.04
CA VAL A 106 -21.79 -8.93 -23.18
C VAL A 106 -21.70 -10.21 -24.03
N LYS A 107 -20.67 -11.06 -23.84
CA LYS A 107 -20.49 -12.28 -24.66
C LYS A 107 -20.73 -13.62 -23.98
N SER A 108 -20.94 -13.71 -22.66
CA SER A 108 -20.84 -15.01 -21.97
C SER A 108 -22.03 -15.51 -21.16
N SER A 109 -23.19 -14.82 -21.07
CA SER A 109 -24.33 -15.41 -20.33
C SER A 109 -25.64 -15.44 -21.11
N LYS A 110 -25.82 -16.52 -21.87
CA LYS A 110 -27.15 -17.12 -22.11
C LYS A 110 -27.47 -18.05 -20.93
N ARG A 111 -27.98 -17.52 -19.83
CA ARG A 111 -28.93 -18.15 -18.87
C ARG A 111 -29.01 -17.25 -17.63
N GLY A 112 -30.24 -16.89 -17.25
CA GLY A 112 -30.55 -15.88 -16.23
C GLY A 112 -30.30 -16.32 -14.79
N GLU A 113 -29.07 -16.70 -14.47
CA GLU A 113 -28.62 -16.90 -13.09
C GLU A 113 -27.49 -15.88 -12.85
N ALA A 114 -27.67 -15.00 -11.85
CA ALA A 114 -26.65 -14.03 -11.50
C ALA A 114 -25.39 -14.79 -11.09
N ALA A 115 -24.31 -14.65 -11.85
CA ALA A 115 -23.06 -15.31 -11.53
C ALA A 115 -22.59 -14.83 -10.16
N LYS A 116 -22.52 -15.74 -9.19
CA LYS A 116 -21.94 -15.47 -7.88
C LYS A 116 -20.48 -15.09 -8.07
N LYS A 117 -20.06 -13.98 -7.49
CA LYS A 117 -18.67 -13.50 -7.49
C LYS A 117 -18.16 -13.44 -6.05
N THR A 118 -16.86 -13.59 -5.88
CA THR A 118 -16.24 -13.40 -4.57
C THR A 118 -15.43 -12.13 -4.54
N ILE A 119 -15.43 -11.46 -3.40
CA ILE A 119 -14.51 -10.38 -3.08
C ILE A 119 -13.58 -10.86 -1.96
N ASN A 120 -12.30 -10.53 -2.09
CA ASN A 120 -11.29 -10.81 -1.08
C ASN A 120 -10.79 -9.48 -0.53
N ILE A 121 -10.96 -9.28 0.77
CA ILE A 121 -10.49 -8.10 1.50
C ILE A 121 -9.27 -8.53 2.30
N CYS A 122 -8.09 -8.05 1.92
CA CYS A 122 -6.81 -8.52 2.41
C CYS A 122 -5.98 -7.43 3.05
N PHE A 123 -5.16 -7.80 4.03
CA PHE A 123 -4.28 -6.89 4.76
C PHE A 123 -2.82 -7.33 4.68
N ASP A 124 -1.93 -6.37 4.38
CA ASP A 124 -0.48 -6.60 4.37
C ASP A 124 0.19 -5.67 5.39
N ASN A 125 0.64 -6.24 6.50
CA ASN A 125 1.45 -5.56 7.51
C ASN A 125 2.93 -5.63 7.09
N VAL A 126 3.46 -4.56 6.48
CA VAL A 126 4.82 -4.58 5.92
C VAL A 126 5.78 -3.75 6.76
N TYR A 127 6.91 -4.33 7.17
CA TYR A 127 7.95 -3.61 7.90
C TYR A 127 9.24 -3.44 7.06
N THR A 128 9.94 -2.33 7.28
CA THR A 128 11.16 -1.97 6.55
C THR A 128 12.41 -1.92 7.42
N ASP A 129 12.27 -1.74 8.74
CA ASP A 129 13.40 -1.62 9.65
C ASP A 129 14.12 -2.96 9.85
N MET A 130 15.44 -2.95 9.72
CA MET A 130 16.33 -4.11 9.92
C MET A 130 17.25 -3.94 11.13
N SER A 131 17.01 -2.93 11.97
CA SER A 131 17.77 -2.68 13.18
C SER A 131 17.65 -3.85 14.15
N TRP A 132 18.75 -4.22 14.80
CA TRP A 132 18.83 -5.34 15.75
C TRP A 132 17.89 -5.21 16.96
N SER A 133 17.44 -3.98 17.27
CA SER A 133 16.49 -3.69 18.35
C SER A 133 15.03 -3.62 17.90
N PHE A 134 14.75 -3.77 16.60
CA PHE A 134 13.39 -3.68 16.08
C PHE A 134 12.69 -5.03 16.16
N THR A 135 11.55 -5.06 16.85
CA THR A 135 10.67 -6.22 16.96
C THR A 135 9.34 -5.89 16.31
N PRO A 136 9.02 -6.46 15.12
CA PRO A 136 7.76 -6.18 14.47
C PRO A 136 6.60 -6.79 15.26
N ALA A 137 5.49 -6.07 15.31
CA ALA A 137 4.27 -6.48 16.00
C ALA A 137 3.12 -6.74 15.02
N ASP A 138 2.13 -7.52 15.47
CA ASP A 138 0.92 -7.79 14.70
C ASP A 138 -0.01 -6.56 14.72
N TYR A 139 -0.70 -6.30 13.61
CA TYR A 139 -1.75 -5.26 13.57
C TYR A 139 -3.09 -5.90 13.91
N GLU A 140 -3.80 -5.31 14.87
CA GLU A 140 -5.21 -5.65 15.12
C GLU A 140 -6.12 -4.79 14.26
N VAL A 141 -7.00 -5.46 13.51
CA VAL A 141 -7.89 -4.83 12.53
C VAL A 141 -9.32 -5.27 12.77
N GLU A 142 -10.22 -4.31 12.99
CA GLU A 142 -11.65 -4.58 13.00
C GLU A 142 -12.25 -4.31 11.61
N LEU A 143 -12.91 -5.32 11.07
CA LEU A 143 -13.53 -5.26 9.74
C LEU A 143 -15.06 -5.31 9.87
N PHE A 144 -15.74 -4.32 9.29
CA PHE A 144 -17.19 -4.29 9.14
C PHE A 144 -17.54 -4.28 7.65
N VAL A 145 -18.34 -5.26 7.22
CA VAL A 145 -18.77 -5.39 5.82
C VAL A 145 -20.30 -5.45 5.75
N ASP A 146 -20.89 -4.54 4.99
CA ASP A 146 -22.33 -4.49 4.72
C ASP A 146 -22.55 -4.62 3.20
N ILE A 147 -23.26 -5.66 2.77
CA ILE A 147 -23.49 -5.99 1.36
C ILE A 147 -24.97 -5.72 1.06
N LYS A 148 -25.24 -4.80 0.14
CA LYS A 148 -26.59 -4.41 -0.26
C LYS A 148 -26.87 -4.75 -1.72
N LYS A 149 -28.06 -5.29 -2.01
CA LYS A 149 -28.48 -5.73 -3.35
C LYS A 149 -28.91 -4.60 -4.30
N ASP A 150 -29.40 -3.48 -3.77
CA ASP A 150 -29.85 -2.32 -4.54
C ASP A 150 -29.73 -1.04 -3.69
N MET A 151 -29.53 0.11 -4.33
CA MET A 151 -29.43 1.40 -3.63
C MET A 151 -30.76 1.83 -2.98
N LYS A 152 -31.90 1.30 -3.45
CA LYS A 152 -33.24 1.72 -3.01
C LYS A 152 -33.55 1.45 -1.53
N ASP A 153 -32.93 0.43 -0.94
CA ASP A 153 -33.09 0.10 0.49
C ASP A 153 -32.08 0.83 1.38
N THR A 154 -31.32 1.77 0.81
CA THR A 154 -30.20 2.39 1.50
C THR A 154 -30.60 3.74 2.07
N ASN A 155 -30.32 3.96 3.36
CA ASN A 155 -30.52 5.26 3.98
C ASN A 155 -29.53 6.28 3.41
N TYR A 156 -29.99 7.10 2.48
CA TYR A 156 -29.16 8.05 1.74
C TYR A 156 -28.55 9.15 2.61
N ASP A 157 -29.10 9.40 3.81
CA ASP A 157 -28.58 10.42 4.74
C ASP A 157 -27.18 10.07 5.26
N LEU A 158 -26.81 8.79 5.30
CA LEU A 158 -25.45 8.35 5.66
C LEU A 158 -24.39 8.82 4.64
N TYR A 159 -24.76 9.06 3.38
CA TYR A 159 -23.82 9.45 2.33
C TYR A 159 -23.63 10.95 2.19
N ARG A 160 -24.42 11.75 2.91
CA ARG A 160 -24.29 13.21 2.87
C ARG A 160 -22.88 13.67 3.21
N LYS A 161 -22.16 12.95 4.09
CA LYS A 161 -20.78 13.28 4.50
C LYS A 161 -19.74 13.16 3.39
N TYR A 162 -19.97 12.31 2.38
CA TYR A 162 -19.03 12.16 1.25
C TYR A 162 -19.26 13.22 0.18
N PHE A 163 -20.49 13.75 0.06
CA PHE A 163 -20.86 14.79 -0.89
C PHE A 163 -20.92 16.19 -0.26
N SER A 164 -20.83 16.32 1.07
CA SER A 164 -20.90 17.60 1.78
C SER A 164 -19.75 18.54 1.47
N LYS A 165 -18.64 18.02 0.94
CA LYS A 165 -17.50 18.84 0.50
C LYS A 165 -17.83 19.63 -0.77
N SER A 166 -18.78 19.16 -1.58
CA SER A 166 -19.18 19.81 -2.84
C SER A 166 -20.40 20.73 -2.74
N ARG A 167 -21.17 20.76 -1.64
CA ARG A 167 -22.30 21.72 -1.52
C ARG A 167 -22.56 22.32 -0.13
N LYS A 168 -22.66 23.65 -0.12
CA LYS A 168 -23.54 24.41 0.78
C LYS A 168 -25.00 24.22 0.33
N GLN A 169 -25.73 23.19 0.76
CA GLN A 169 -27.20 23.26 0.70
C GLN A 169 -27.97 22.24 1.54
N THR A 170 -29.16 22.69 1.93
CA THR A 170 -30.12 22.15 2.90
C THR A 170 -31.31 21.54 2.15
N GLU A 171 -31.07 20.62 1.22
CA GLU A 171 -32.14 19.95 0.47
C GLU A 171 -32.00 18.42 0.50
N LYS A 172 -33.15 17.73 0.45
CA LYS A 172 -33.24 16.26 0.54
C LYS A 172 -32.54 15.61 -0.65
N PHE A 173 -31.73 14.60 -0.34
CA PHE A 173 -30.95 13.86 -1.33
C PHE A 173 -31.87 12.98 -2.20
N THR A 174 -32.00 13.32 -3.49
CA THR A 174 -32.80 12.59 -4.50
C THR A 174 -31.91 11.87 -5.50
N GLN A 175 -32.44 10.84 -6.18
CA GLN A 175 -31.69 10.00 -7.13
C GLN A 175 -31.10 10.78 -8.31
N GLU A 176 -31.80 11.80 -8.81
CA GLU A 176 -31.31 12.67 -9.89
C GLU A 176 -30.11 13.54 -9.46
N ASN A 177 -30.09 13.98 -8.20
CA ASN A 177 -28.95 14.69 -7.61
C ASN A 177 -27.74 13.75 -7.43
N LEU A 178 -27.95 12.46 -7.17
CA LEU A 178 -26.88 11.48 -7.07
C LEU A 178 -26.22 11.21 -8.42
N ASP A 179 -27.00 10.99 -9.49
CA ASP A 179 -26.47 10.73 -10.83
C ASP A 179 -25.66 11.91 -11.36
N THR A 180 -26.13 13.13 -11.11
CA THR A 180 -25.41 14.36 -11.45
C THR A 180 -24.09 14.47 -10.70
N ASN A 181 -24.09 14.19 -9.39
CA ASN A 181 -22.87 14.20 -8.57
C ASN A 181 -21.90 13.07 -8.96
N MET A 182 -22.41 11.90 -9.37
CA MET A 182 -21.56 10.81 -9.85
C MET A 182 -20.83 11.18 -11.14
N GLU A 183 -21.48 11.90 -12.06
CA GLU A 183 -20.83 12.36 -13.28
C GLU A 183 -19.79 13.45 -12.99
N GLU A 184 -20.04 14.34 -12.02
CA GLU A 184 -19.07 15.34 -11.54
C GLU A 184 -17.84 14.66 -10.91
N VAL A 185 -18.06 13.70 -10.00
CA VAL A 185 -16.99 12.90 -9.38
C VAL A 185 -16.19 12.12 -10.42
N LYS A 186 -16.85 11.60 -11.46
CA LYS A 186 -16.18 10.89 -12.56
C LYS A 186 -15.32 11.83 -13.41
N GLN A 187 -15.75 13.07 -13.63
CA GLN A 187 -14.93 14.08 -14.29
C GLN A 187 -13.72 14.49 -13.45
N GLU A 188 -13.90 14.71 -12.14
CA GLU A 188 -12.78 14.98 -11.22
C GLU A 188 -11.81 13.79 -11.16
N LEU A 189 -12.33 12.56 -11.16
CA LEU A 189 -11.52 11.35 -11.16
C LEU A 189 -10.69 11.22 -12.44
N ASN A 190 -11.29 11.48 -13.61
CA ASN A 190 -10.56 11.48 -14.88
C ASN A 190 -9.44 12.54 -14.88
N ALA A 191 -9.71 13.74 -14.35
CA ALA A 191 -8.70 14.78 -14.21
C ALA A 191 -7.58 14.38 -13.22
N ILE A 192 -7.91 13.66 -12.14
CA ILE A 192 -6.92 13.11 -11.21
C ILE A 192 -6.11 11.98 -11.85
N VAL A 193 -6.72 11.10 -12.63
CA VAL A 193 -6.03 10.03 -13.38
C VAL A 193 -5.04 10.63 -14.38
N GLU A 194 -5.44 11.65 -15.15
CA GLU A 194 -4.55 12.39 -16.05
C GLU A 194 -3.40 13.07 -15.28
N LYS A 195 -3.69 13.60 -14.09
CA LYS A 195 -2.67 14.17 -13.19
C LYS A 195 -1.71 13.11 -12.61
N LEU A 196 -2.19 11.89 -12.37
CA LEU A 196 -1.38 10.78 -11.90
C LEU A 196 -0.50 10.22 -13.02
N GLU A 197 -1.02 10.10 -14.23
CA GLU A 197 -0.27 9.68 -15.42
C GLU A 197 0.84 10.69 -15.75
N SER A 198 0.55 11.99 -15.66
CA SER A 198 1.59 13.03 -15.77
C SER A 198 2.55 13.06 -14.58
N SER A 199 2.14 12.61 -13.39
CA SER A 199 3.07 12.47 -12.26
C SER A 199 3.97 11.23 -12.39
N GLU A 200 3.48 10.14 -12.98
CA GLU A 200 4.29 8.96 -13.31
C GLU A 200 5.38 9.33 -14.31
N SER A 201 5.07 10.13 -15.33
CA SER A 201 6.08 10.60 -16.29
C SER A 201 7.14 11.48 -15.62
N ILE A 202 6.73 12.40 -14.73
CA ILE A 202 7.66 13.21 -13.92
C ILE A 202 8.54 12.31 -13.02
N LEU A 203 7.97 11.29 -12.39
CA LEU A 203 8.73 10.35 -11.56
C LEU A 203 9.73 9.53 -12.38
N ARG A 204 9.37 9.12 -13.60
CA ARG A 204 10.31 8.45 -14.51
C ARG A 204 11.46 9.37 -14.92
N ASP A 205 11.16 10.63 -15.23
CA ASP A 205 12.19 11.63 -15.56
C ASP A 205 13.12 11.90 -14.36
N LEU A 206 12.57 12.01 -13.14
CA LEU A 206 13.36 12.17 -11.92
C LEU A 206 14.23 10.94 -11.63
N MET A 207 13.71 9.74 -11.87
CA MET A 207 14.47 8.50 -11.72
C MET A 207 15.62 8.40 -12.72
N ASP A 208 15.39 8.82 -13.98
CA ASP A 208 16.44 8.90 -15.01
C ASP A 208 17.50 9.95 -14.66
N GLN A 209 17.09 11.08 -14.09
CA GLN A 209 18.01 12.09 -13.55
C GLN A 209 18.81 11.57 -12.35
N GLU A 210 18.21 10.86 -11.41
CA GLU A 210 18.91 10.26 -10.27
C GLU A 210 19.92 9.20 -10.74
N TYR A 211 19.54 8.36 -11.70
CA TYR A 211 20.44 7.36 -12.30
C TYR A 211 21.65 8.02 -12.96
N LYS A 212 21.42 9.07 -13.77
CA LYS A 212 22.50 9.87 -14.37
C LYS A 212 23.39 10.54 -13.34
N LEU A 213 22.80 11.11 -12.28
CA LEU A 213 23.57 11.72 -11.20
C LEU A 213 24.40 10.69 -10.44
N ARG A 214 23.89 9.47 -10.27
CA ARG A 214 24.60 8.36 -9.64
C ARG A 214 25.79 7.90 -10.47
N ASP A 215 25.60 7.71 -11.77
CA ASP A 215 26.68 7.31 -12.70
C ASP A 215 27.78 8.37 -12.77
N VAL A 216 27.40 9.65 -12.90
CA VAL A 216 28.36 10.78 -12.89
C VAL A 216 29.10 10.87 -11.56
N ASN A 217 28.40 10.66 -10.45
CA ASN A 217 29.02 10.67 -9.12
C ASN A 217 30.00 9.49 -8.97
N GLU A 218 29.64 8.29 -9.42
CA GLU A 218 30.50 7.11 -9.40
C GLU A 218 31.75 7.30 -10.28
N GLU A 219 31.60 7.94 -11.45
CA GLU A 219 32.72 8.33 -12.32
C GLU A 219 33.65 9.35 -11.64
N ILE A 220 33.10 10.38 -11.00
CA ILE A 220 33.88 11.40 -10.27
C ILE A 220 34.64 10.76 -9.09
N TYR A 221 33.98 9.92 -8.30
CA TYR A 221 34.61 9.25 -7.16
C TYR A 221 35.71 8.27 -7.61
N SER A 222 35.49 7.53 -8.69
CA SER A 222 36.50 6.66 -9.30
C SER A 222 37.73 7.46 -9.75
N GLY A 223 37.52 8.56 -10.47
CA GLY A 223 38.59 9.46 -10.91
C GLY A 223 39.40 10.04 -9.74
N TYR A 224 38.73 10.51 -8.70
CA TYR A 224 39.40 11.06 -7.50
C TYR A 224 40.22 10.00 -6.75
N THR A 225 39.70 8.77 -6.68
CA THR A 225 40.37 7.64 -6.02
C THR A 225 41.64 7.25 -6.77
N ILE A 226 41.59 7.17 -8.11
CA ILE A 226 42.76 6.87 -8.94
C ILE A 226 43.84 7.95 -8.78
N ILE A 227 43.47 9.22 -8.83
CA ILE A 227 44.41 10.34 -8.65
C ILE A 227 45.04 10.29 -7.25
N SER A 228 44.26 10.02 -6.21
CA SER A 228 44.75 9.92 -4.83
C SER A 228 45.76 8.78 -4.66
N ILE A 229 45.51 7.62 -5.27
CA ILE A 229 46.45 6.48 -5.27
C ILE A 229 47.77 6.86 -5.95
N VAL A 230 47.72 7.57 -7.09
CA VAL A 230 48.92 8.02 -7.80
C VAL A 230 49.74 9.00 -6.96
N VAL A 231 49.09 9.97 -6.30
CA VAL A 231 49.76 10.95 -5.42
C VAL A 231 50.42 10.25 -4.23
N LEU A 232 49.72 9.34 -3.56
CA LEU A 232 50.28 8.57 -2.44
C LEU A 232 51.49 7.73 -2.88
N SER A 233 51.40 7.08 -4.03
CA SER A 233 52.51 6.30 -4.61
C SER A 233 53.74 7.18 -4.86
N PHE A 234 53.54 8.39 -5.40
CA PHE A 234 54.61 9.35 -5.66
C PHE A 234 55.29 9.83 -4.36
N ILE A 235 54.51 10.10 -3.30
CA ILE A 235 55.05 10.50 -1.99
C ILE A 235 55.92 9.38 -1.41
N VAL A 236 55.46 8.13 -1.46
CA VAL A 236 56.22 6.98 -0.97
C VAL A 236 57.52 6.81 -1.77
N PHE A 237 57.45 6.92 -3.09
CA PHE A 237 58.62 6.80 -3.96
C PHE A 237 59.65 7.90 -3.70
N SER A 238 59.20 9.15 -3.56
CA SER A 238 60.06 10.28 -3.22
C SER A 238 60.71 10.11 -1.84
N GLY A 239 59.96 9.63 -0.85
CA GLY A 239 60.49 9.32 0.49
C GLY A 239 61.56 8.23 0.46
N LEU A 240 61.38 7.18 -0.34
CA LEU A 240 62.38 6.12 -0.51
C LEU A 240 63.67 6.65 -1.17
N ILE A 241 63.55 7.50 -2.19
CA ILE A 241 64.72 8.14 -2.83
C ILE A 241 65.46 9.01 -1.82
N GLN A 242 64.75 9.81 -1.02
CA GLN A 242 65.36 10.64 0.01
C GLN A 242 66.11 9.80 1.05
N LEU A 243 65.51 8.70 1.53
CA LEU A 243 66.15 7.78 2.47
C LEU A 243 67.41 7.14 1.89
N ILE A 244 67.38 6.70 0.63
CA ILE A 244 68.55 6.13 -0.07
C ILE A 244 69.64 7.21 -0.20
N TYR A 245 69.28 8.43 -0.60
CA TYR A 245 70.20 9.55 -0.72
C TYR A 245 70.88 9.86 0.62
N PHE A 246 70.10 9.99 1.70
CA PHE A 246 70.62 10.23 3.05
C PHE A 246 71.55 9.11 3.51
N LYS A 247 71.19 7.85 3.27
CA LYS A 247 72.03 6.69 3.62
C LYS A 247 73.36 6.71 2.86
N CYS A 248 73.36 7.00 1.56
CA CYS A 248 74.57 7.14 0.76
C CYS A 248 75.43 8.34 1.20
N TYR A 249 74.78 9.47 1.51
CA TYR A 249 75.44 10.68 1.98
C TYR A 249 76.15 10.47 3.33
N LEU A 250 75.47 9.85 4.30
CA LEU A 250 76.01 9.55 5.63
C LEU A 250 77.14 8.53 5.57
N LYS A 251 77.01 7.48 4.74
CA LYS A 251 78.07 6.50 4.49
C LYS A 251 79.33 7.14 3.88
N LYS A 252 79.16 8.10 2.97
CA LYS A 252 80.28 8.84 2.35
C LYS A 252 81.01 9.74 3.36
N ARG A 253 80.31 10.26 4.37
CA ARG A 253 80.89 11.09 5.44
C ARG A 253 81.41 10.28 6.65
N LYS A 254 81.32 8.95 6.64
CA LYS A 254 81.73 8.06 7.76
C LYS A 254 81.07 8.42 9.11
N LEU A 255 79.83 8.90 9.06
CA LEU A 255 79.03 9.17 10.26
C LEU A 255 78.15 7.98 10.67
N LEU A 256 78.21 6.89 9.90
CA LEU A 256 77.44 5.66 10.02
C LEU A 256 78.31 4.49 9.59
#